data_AF-A0AAW6SKC8-F1
#
_entry.id   AF-A0AAW6SKC8-F1
#
_cell.length_a   1.000
_cell.length_b   1.000
_cell.length_c   1.000
_cell.angle_alpha   90.00
_cell.angle_beta   90.00
_cell.angle_gamma   90.00
#
_symmetry.space_group_name_H-M   'P 1'
#
loop_
_entity.id
_entity.type
_entity.pdbx_description
1 polymer ?
#
loop_
_entity_poly.entity_id
_entity_poly.type
_entity_poly.pdbx_seq_one_letter_code
_entity_poly.pdbx_strand_id
1 'polypeptide(L)'
;MKKSSGTNRSKIRKRQYRTKKFKLKKALERSYLGSWNEVEKARDNLRLLKYPRHRVVRKNGFSSNRRVRFLVPERIDYYQKKKCELMNSFLSQVKDCALDNNRKIYLDFTNTTYVSAAAMLSMLAEVDLIIRKSGYAANAVAFNHPKDPKVESILNQVGFYDLLKKNKRVTKEYEDVTFWKFTSGICSEPMLAKLMFSEIKSELNGPASKKLYRGFVEAMSNSVEHAYSYDNENGEQDKTAKWWTFAGIKDSKLTVVICDKGVGIPNTLPITQGPSKLRELFRALGLRPVKVKDSTFIKAASSLASTSTGKSNRGKGLTDIKSVIDSIGDGVLSIFSNHGRYIYKGDNGAVKEIMHDYKHSISGTIIEWSFPLKSVEK
;
A
#
# COMPACT_ATOMS: atom_id res chain seq x y z
N MET A 1 -70.98 11.80 -2.72
CA MET A 1 -70.07 11.66 -3.88
C MET A 1 -68.69 12.23 -3.54
N LYS A 2 -67.65 11.39 -3.54
CA LYS A 2 -66.23 11.78 -3.33
C LYS A 2 -65.74 12.64 -4.51
N LYS A 3 -65.16 13.81 -4.26
CA LYS A 3 -64.29 14.52 -5.22
C LYS A 3 -62.89 14.65 -4.63
N SER A 4 -61.92 14.37 -5.49
CA SER A 4 -60.60 13.85 -5.17
C SER A 4 -59.63 14.90 -4.64
N SER A 5 -58.83 14.47 -3.67
CA SER A 5 -57.65 15.12 -3.15
C SER A 5 -56.61 15.33 -4.26
N GLY A 6 -56.66 16.47 -4.94
CA GLY A 6 -55.64 16.91 -5.87
C GLY A 6 -54.34 17.21 -5.13
N THR A 7 -53.50 16.19 -4.90
CA THR A 7 -52.15 16.39 -4.39
C THR A 7 -51.44 17.42 -5.26
N ASN A 8 -51.22 18.61 -4.72
CA ASN A 8 -50.74 19.78 -5.42
C ASN A 8 -49.42 19.45 -6.15
N ARG A 9 -49.42 19.40 -7.49
CA ARG A 9 -48.28 18.97 -8.34
C ARG A 9 -46.96 19.66 -7.96
N SER A 10 -47.03 20.90 -7.47
CA SER A 10 -45.88 21.66 -6.93
C SER A 10 -45.27 21.01 -5.68
N LYS A 11 -46.09 20.53 -4.73
CA LYS A 11 -45.63 19.80 -3.54
C LYS A 11 -44.97 18.47 -3.91
N ILE A 12 -45.52 17.75 -4.89
CA ILE A 12 -44.92 16.49 -5.40
C ILE A 12 -43.54 16.76 -6.01
N ARG A 13 -43.42 17.78 -6.90
CA ARG A 13 -42.14 18.17 -7.51
C ARG A 13 -41.09 18.58 -6.47
N LYS A 14 -41.46 19.38 -5.46
CA LYS A 14 -40.57 19.76 -4.36
C LYS A 14 -40.10 18.55 -3.54
N ARG A 15 -40.99 17.59 -3.26
CA ARG A 15 -40.65 16.34 -2.57
C ARG A 15 -39.67 15.50 -3.40
N GLN A 16 -39.95 15.28 -4.68
CA GLN A 16 -39.08 14.54 -5.60
C GLN A 16 -37.68 15.18 -5.70
N TYR A 17 -37.60 16.51 -5.80
CA TYR A 17 -36.33 17.24 -5.79
C TYR A 17 -35.53 16.98 -4.50
N ARG A 18 -36.15 17.10 -3.33
CA ARG A 18 -35.51 16.87 -2.03
C ARG A 18 -35.02 15.42 -1.91
N THR A 19 -35.84 14.44 -2.27
CA THR A 19 -35.47 13.02 -2.25
C THR A 19 -34.30 12.73 -3.19
N LYS A 20 -34.32 13.25 -4.43
CA LYS A 20 -33.21 13.07 -5.38
C LYS A 20 -31.92 13.71 -4.88
N LYS A 21 -32.00 14.94 -4.35
CA LYS A 21 -30.86 15.65 -3.75
C LYS A 21 -30.28 14.86 -2.56
N PHE A 22 -31.13 14.33 -1.69
CA PHE A 22 -30.71 13.51 -0.54
C PHE A 22 -30.00 12.22 -0.97
N LYS A 23 -30.58 11.46 -1.92
CA LYS A 23 -29.96 10.24 -2.45
C LYS A 23 -28.57 10.51 -3.05
N LEU A 24 -28.43 11.58 -3.85
CA LEU A 24 -27.15 11.97 -4.44
C LEU A 24 -26.14 12.39 -3.37
N LYS A 25 -26.55 13.14 -2.35
CA LYS A 25 -25.69 13.46 -1.21
C LYS A 25 -25.24 12.20 -0.46
N LYS A 26 -26.15 11.25 -0.21
CA LYS A 26 -25.82 9.97 0.42
C LYS A 26 -24.85 9.13 -0.41
N ALA A 27 -24.96 9.13 -1.73
CA ALA A 27 -23.99 8.47 -2.61
C ALA A 27 -22.59 9.11 -2.51
N LEU A 28 -22.53 10.44 -2.40
CA LEU A 28 -21.27 11.16 -2.17
C LEU A 28 -20.68 10.91 -0.77
N GLU A 29 -21.52 10.76 0.26
CA GLU A 29 -21.08 10.42 1.63
C GLU A 29 -20.52 9.00 1.71
N ARG A 30 -21.05 8.07 0.91
CA ARG A 30 -20.60 6.67 0.84
C ARG A 30 -19.48 6.45 -0.19
N SER A 31 -18.73 7.49 -0.55
CA SER A 31 -17.72 7.42 -1.62
C SER A 31 -16.63 6.37 -1.39
N TYR A 32 -16.41 5.96 -0.15
CA TYR A 32 -15.45 4.93 0.22
C TYR A 32 -15.97 3.49 0.03
N LEU A 33 -17.27 3.29 -0.25
CA LEU A 33 -17.88 1.98 -0.50
C LEU A 33 -18.31 1.76 -1.95
N GLY A 34 -18.46 2.84 -2.73
CA GLY A 34 -18.83 2.80 -4.14
C GLY A 34 -17.63 3.02 -5.05
N SER A 35 -17.80 2.78 -6.35
CA SER A 35 -16.78 3.08 -7.35
C SER A 35 -16.62 4.59 -7.54
N TRP A 36 -15.41 5.05 -7.86
CA TRP A 36 -15.15 6.47 -8.15
C TRP A 36 -16.04 7.00 -9.28
N ASN A 37 -16.36 6.16 -10.27
CA ASN A 37 -17.25 6.45 -11.39
C ASN A 37 -18.68 6.80 -10.92
N GLU A 38 -19.22 6.05 -9.97
CA GLU A 38 -20.54 6.33 -9.38
C GLU A 38 -20.52 7.63 -8.57
N VAL A 39 -19.44 7.89 -7.83
CA VAL A 39 -19.25 9.12 -7.06
C VAL A 39 -19.16 10.33 -8.00
N GLU A 40 -18.43 10.22 -9.11
CA GLU A 40 -18.36 11.27 -10.13
C GLU A 40 -19.73 11.53 -10.77
N LYS A 41 -20.44 10.48 -11.19
CA LYS A 41 -21.81 10.59 -11.73
C LYS A 41 -22.77 11.22 -10.71
N ALA A 42 -22.69 10.83 -9.44
CA ALA A 42 -23.53 11.41 -8.39
C ALA A 42 -23.23 12.91 -8.20
N ARG A 43 -21.95 13.30 -8.27
CA ARG A 43 -21.51 14.70 -8.17
C ARG A 43 -22.03 15.53 -9.33
N ASP A 44 -21.91 15.02 -10.55
CA ASP A 44 -22.40 15.71 -11.75
C ASP A 44 -23.92 15.80 -11.77
N ASN A 45 -24.63 14.74 -11.39
CA ASN A 45 -26.09 14.75 -11.23
C ASN A 45 -26.53 15.77 -10.16
N LEU A 46 -25.80 15.89 -9.05
CA LEU A 46 -26.11 16.87 -8.01
C LEU A 46 -25.87 18.30 -8.50
N ARG A 47 -24.82 18.53 -9.30
CA ARG A 47 -24.55 19.82 -9.96
C ARG A 47 -25.68 20.18 -10.92
N LEU A 48 -26.08 19.27 -11.81
CA LEU A 48 -27.16 19.47 -12.77
C LEU A 48 -28.53 19.62 -12.08
N LEU A 49 -28.72 19.03 -10.91
CA LEU A 49 -29.93 19.25 -10.11
C LEU A 49 -29.99 20.69 -9.55
N LYS A 50 -28.84 21.31 -9.25
CA LYS A 50 -28.76 22.71 -8.81
C LYS A 50 -28.80 23.69 -9.99
N TYR A 51 -28.14 23.33 -11.09
CA TYR A 51 -27.98 24.17 -12.27
C TYR A 51 -28.35 23.40 -13.56
N PRO A 52 -29.65 23.20 -13.84
CA PRO A 52 -30.10 22.37 -14.96
C PRO A 52 -29.64 22.88 -16.33
N ARG A 53 -29.48 24.20 -16.47
CA ARG A 53 -29.01 24.86 -17.71
C ARG A 53 -27.53 24.57 -18.03
N HIS A 54 -26.76 24.03 -17.08
CA HIS A 54 -25.34 23.69 -17.29
C HIS A 54 -25.14 22.28 -17.89
N ARG A 55 -26.20 21.68 -18.45
CA ARG A 55 -26.12 20.38 -19.12
C ARG A 55 -25.33 20.55 -20.41
N VAL A 56 -24.24 19.81 -20.54
CA VAL A 56 -23.42 19.75 -21.77
C VAL A 56 -23.60 18.37 -22.36
N VAL A 57 -24.04 18.30 -23.62
CA VAL A 57 -24.04 17.06 -24.40
C VAL A 57 -22.61 16.83 -24.89
N ARG A 58 -22.07 15.65 -24.60
CA ARG A 58 -20.71 15.27 -24.99
C ARG A 58 -20.79 14.15 -26.02
N LYS A 59 -19.87 14.17 -26.99
CA LYS A 59 -19.74 13.08 -27.97
C LYS A 59 -19.38 11.77 -27.26
N ASN A 60 -19.73 10.65 -27.88
CA ASN A 60 -19.29 9.33 -27.43
C ASN A 60 -17.76 9.28 -27.39
N GLY A 61 -17.18 8.71 -26.32
CA GLY A 61 -15.73 8.66 -26.11
C GLY A 61 -15.10 9.95 -25.53
N PHE A 62 -15.88 10.98 -25.19
CA PHE A 62 -15.33 12.17 -24.54
C PHE A 62 -14.72 11.85 -23.17
N SER A 63 -13.41 12.08 -23.02
CA SER A 63 -12.73 12.08 -21.73
C SER A 63 -12.64 13.49 -21.16
N SER A 64 -13.04 13.66 -19.90
CA SER A 64 -12.98 14.98 -19.26
C SER A 64 -11.56 15.30 -18.80
N ASN A 65 -11.07 16.46 -19.22
CA ASN A 65 -9.83 17.06 -18.72
C ASN A 65 -9.87 17.46 -17.24
N ARG A 66 -11.05 17.40 -16.59
CA ARG A 66 -11.21 17.66 -15.17
C ARG A 66 -10.62 16.52 -14.35
N ARG A 67 -9.83 16.88 -13.34
CA ARG A 67 -9.30 15.91 -12.37
C ARG A 67 -10.42 15.29 -11.54
N VAL A 68 -10.41 13.97 -11.43
CA VAL A 68 -11.29 13.23 -10.50
C VAL A 68 -10.74 13.42 -9.09
N ARG A 69 -11.53 14.03 -8.20
CA ARG A 69 -11.14 14.26 -6.80
C ARG A 69 -11.40 13.01 -5.96
N PHE A 70 -10.33 12.50 -5.36
CA PHE A 70 -10.30 11.42 -4.37
C PHE A 70 -10.02 12.02 -3.00
N LEU A 71 -10.91 11.76 -2.03
CA LEU A 71 -10.62 12.08 -0.64
C LEU A 71 -9.69 11.01 -0.09
N VAL A 72 -8.47 11.39 0.26
CA VAL A 72 -7.52 10.48 0.89
C VAL A 72 -8.08 10.08 2.26
N PRO A 73 -7.96 8.80 2.68
CA PRO A 73 -8.44 8.37 3.99
C PRO A 73 -7.90 9.24 5.13
N GLU A 74 -8.71 9.42 6.16
CA GLU A 74 -8.30 10.13 7.40
C GLU A 74 -7.04 9.48 8.01
N ARG A 75 -6.99 8.15 7.94
CA ARG A 75 -5.84 7.34 8.37
C ARG A 75 -5.32 6.54 7.17
N ILE A 76 -4.14 6.90 6.68
CA ILE A 76 -3.35 6.10 5.74
C ILE A 76 -2.65 5.03 6.59
N ASP A 77 -3.26 3.85 6.74
CA ASP A 77 -2.89 2.92 7.81
C ASP A 77 -3.07 1.45 7.39
N TYR A 78 -2.01 0.67 7.50
CA TYR A 78 -2.00 -0.79 7.28
C TYR A 78 -1.93 -1.64 8.55
N TYR A 79 -1.77 -1.01 9.72
CA TYR A 79 -1.65 -1.74 10.98
C TYR A 79 -3.01 -2.12 11.54
N GLN A 80 -4.04 -1.29 11.31
CA GLN A 80 -5.43 -1.63 11.66
C GLN A 80 -6.16 -2.31 10.50
N LYS A 81 -6.71 -3.50 10.74
CA LYS A 81 -7.43 -4.31 9.74
C LYS A 81 -8.47 -3.53 8.92
N LYS A 82 -9.37 -2.79 9.57
CA LYS A 82 -10.41 -2.01 8.87
C LYS A 82 -9.83 -0.86 8.04
N LYS A 83 -8.72 -0.27 8.48
CA LYS A 83 -8.07 0.84 7.78
C LYS A 83 -7.23 0.34 6.60
N CYS A 84 -6.59 -0.83 6.74
CA CYS A 84 -5.90 -1.51 5.65
C CYS A 84 -6.85 -1.83 4.50
N GLU A 85 -8.01 -2.43 4.80
CA GLU A 85 -9.04 -2.70 3.80
C GLU A 85 -9.51 -1.42 3.07
N LEU A 86 -9.75 -0.34 3.82
CA LEU A 86 -10.13 0.96 3.26
C LEU A 86 -9.04 1.53 2.36
N MET A 87 -7.77 1.42 2.78
CA MET A 87 -6.62 1.95 2.05
C MET A 87 -6.37 1.16 0.76
N ASN A 88 -6.47 -0.17 0.79
CA ASN A 88 -6.34 -1.02 -0.40
C ASN A 88 -7.47 -0.72 -1.41
N SER A 89 -8.70 -0.59 -0.93
CA SER A 89 -9.83 -0.18 -1.78
C SER A 89 -9.62 1.20 -2.39
N PHE A 90 -9.10 2.16 -1.61
CA PHE A 90 -8.78 3.50 -2.10
C PHE A 90 -7.73 3.47 -3.21
N LEU A 91 -6.60 2.77 -3.01
CA LEU A 91 -5.54 2.66 -4.02
C LEU A 91 -6.02 1.93 -5.29
N SER A 92 -6.82 0.88 -5.13
CA SER A 92 -7.43 0.17 -6.26
C SER A 92 -8.30 1.10 -7.12
N GLN A 93 -9.12 1.95 -6.51
CA GLN A 93 -9.92 2.93 -7.25
C GLN A 93 -9.08 4.05 -7.89
N VAL A 94 -7.98 4.44 -7.24
CA VAL A 94 -7.03 5.41 -7.79
C VAL A 94 -6.34 4.84 -9.02
N LYS A 95 -5.86 3.58 -8.98
CA LYS A 95 -5.27 2.86 -10.11
C LYS A 95 -6.26 2.73 -11.26
N ASP A 96 -7.46 2.21 -11.01
CA ASP A 96 -8.53 2.04 -12.02
C ASP A 96 -8.90 3.37 -12.70
N CYS A 97 -9.02 4.45 -11.92
CA CYS A 97 -9.31 5.76 -12.49
C CYS A 97 -8.15 6.29 -13.35
N ALA A 98 -6.91 6.16 -12.88
CA ALA A 98 -5.76 6.81 -13.50
C ALA A 98 -5.19 6.05 -14.70
N LEU A 99 -5.18 4.72 -14.63
CA LEU A 99 -4.58 3.85 -15.64
C LEU A 99 -5.65 3.25 -16.55
N ASP A 100 -6.61 2.51 -15.99
CA ASP A 100 -7.59 1.75 -16.79
C ASP A 100 -8.56 2.67 -17.53
N ASN A 101 -8.88 3.81 -16.93
CA ASN A 101 -9.76 4.83 -17.53
C ASN A 101 -9.01 6.06 -18.03
N ASN A 102 -7.67 6.08 -17.91
CA ASN A 102 -6.79 7.16 -18.32
C ASN A 102 -7.35 8.56 -17.93
N ARG A 103 -7.66 8.76 -16.64
CA ARG A 103 -8.14 10.05 -16.12
C ARG A 103 -7.08 10.69 -15.23
N LYS A 104 -7.01 12.02 -15.30
CA LYS A 104 -6.24 12.79 -14.31
C LYS A 104 -6.93 12.74 -12.95
N ILE A 105 -6.17 12.57 -11.87
CA ILE A 105 -6.69 12.50 -10.50
C ILE A 105 -6.22 13.69 -9.66
N TYR A 106 -6.96 13.97 -8.59
CA TYR A 106 -6.61 14.93 -7.55
C TYR A 106 -6.78 14.28 -6.18
N LEU A 107 -5.67 14.08 -5.47
CA LEU A 107 -5.64 13.51 -4.12
C LEU A 107 -5.85 14.62 -3.10
N ASP A 108 -6.88 14.46 -2.27
CA ASP A 108 -7.27 15.43 -1.28
C ASP A 108 -6.99 14.95 0.15
N PHE A 109 -5.92 15.46 0.75
CA PHE A 109 -5.45 15.18 2.10
C PHE A 109 -6.08 16.08 3.18
N THR A 110 -7.14 16.83 2.85
CA THR A 110 -7.78 17.78 3.80
C THR A 110 -8.15 17.15 5.15
N ASN A 111 -8.52 15.87 5.15
CA ASN A 111 -8.96 15.14 6.35
C ASN A 111 -7.92 14.15 6.88
N THR A 112 -6.75 14.04 6.27
CA THR A 112 -5.73 13.07 6.68
C THR A 112 -5.00 13.58 7.91
N THR A 113 -4.94 12.76 8.96
CA THR A 113 -4.36 13.09 10.27
C THR A 113 -3.40 12.02 10.79
N TYR A 114 -3.35 10.84 10.15
CA TYR A 114 -2.46 9.75 10.54
C TYR A 114 -1.91 9.01 9.32
N VAL A 115 -0.62 8.67 9.38
CA VAL A 115 0.10 7.97 8.32
C VAL A 115 0.99 6.90 8.94
N SER A 116 0.83 5.65 8.52
CA SER A 116 1.75 4.55 8.84
C SER A 116 2.79 4.36 7.73
N ALA A 117 3.99 3.90 8.08
CA ALA A 117 5.10 3.78 7.13
C ALA A 117 4.76 2.83 5.96
N ALA A 118 4.25 1.64 6.26
CA ALA A 118 3.86 0.65 5.24
C ALA A 118 2.79 1.17 4.26
N ALA A 119 1.76 1.87 4.78
CA ALA A 119 0.69 2.39 3.94
C ALA A 119 1.16 3.58 3.08
N MET A 120 2.01 4.45 3.63
CA MET A 120 2.59 5.57 2.88
C MET A 120 3.53 5.08 1.78
N LEU A 121 4.37 4.07 2.06
CA LEU A 121 5.28 3.52 1.06
C LEU A 121 4.50 2.90 -0.11
N SER A 122 3.43 2.15 0.21
CA SER A 122 2.54 1.57 -0.80
C SER A 122 1.85 2.63 -1.66
N MET A 123 1.39 3.72 -1.05
CA MET A 123 0.78 4.84 -1.76
C MET A 123 1.79 5.60 -2.63
N LEU A 124 3.00 5.85 -2.13
CA LEU A 124 4.08 6.47 -2.87
C LEU A 124 4.46 5.64 -4.11
N ALA A 125 4.61 4.32 -3.94
CA ALA A 125 4.89 3.38 -5.03
C ALA A 125 3.77 3.38 -6.09
N GLU A 126 2.50 3.35 -5.66
CA GLU A 126 1.36 3.41 -6.58
C GLU A 126 1.33 4.71 -7.39
N VAL A 127 1.59 5.85 -6.74
CA VAL A 127 1.64 7.16 -7.41
C VAL A 127 2.81 7.25 -8.39
N ASP A 128 3.99 6.71 -8.04
CA ASP A 128 5.15 6.64 -8.93
C ASP A 128 4.84 5.81 -10.20
N LEU A 129 4.18 4.65 -10.03
CA LEU A 129 3.71 3.84 -11.16
C LEU A 129 2.69 4.57 -12.03
N ILE A 130 1.71 5.25 -11.42
CA ILE A 130 0.69 6.01 -12.17
C ILE A 130 1.34 7.08 -13.03
N ILE A 131 2.33 7.81 -12.51
CA ILE A 131 3.05 8.85 -13.23
C ILE A 131 3.86 8.28 -14.40
N ARG A 132 4.36 7.05 -14.30
CA ARG A 132 5.13 6.41 -15.38
C ARG A 132 4.24 5.86 -16.48
N LYS A 133 3.12 5.25 -16.11
CA LYS A 133 2.24 4.51 -17.04
C LYS A 133 1.12 5.35 -17.64
N SER A 134 0.66 6.39 -16.96
CA SER A 134 -0.42 7.24 -17.47
C SER A 134 0.06 8.07 -18.67
N GLY A 135 -0.82 8.22 -19.67
CA GLY A 135 -0.58 9.12 -20.80
C GLY A 135 -0.41 10.61 -20.43
N TYR A 136 -0.65 10.98 -19.16
CA TYR A 136 -0.44 12.33 -18.65
C TYR A 136 0.87 12.52 -17.89
N ALA A 137 1.68 11.48 -17.74
CA ALA A 137 2.94 11.50 -16.99
C ALA A 137 2.78 12.15 -15.58
N ALA A 138 3.66 13.08 -15.20
CA ALA A 138 3.58 13.81 -13.91
C ALA A 138 2.27 14.60 -13.75
N ASN A 139 1.59 14.95 -14.84
CA ASN A 139 0.29 15.61 -14.80
C ASN A 139 -0.87 14.63 -14.55
N ALA A 140 -0.64 13.31 -14.44
CA ALA A 140 -1.68 12.36 -14.09
C ALA A 140 -2.23 12.63 -12.68
N VAL A 141 -1.37 13.02 -11.74
CA VAL A 141 -1.72 13.17 -10.32
C VAL A 141 -1.47 14.61 -9.87
N ALA A 142 -2.35 15.14 -9.04
CA ALA A 142 -2.13 16.40 -8.32
C ALA A 142 -2.68 16.27 -6.90
N PHE A 143 -2.28 17.14 -5.98
CA PHE A 143 -2.77 17.12 -4.60
C PHE A 143 -2.79 18.50 -3.94
N ASN A 144 -3.59 18.65 -2.88
CA ASN A 144 -3.55 19.81 -2.00
C ASN A 144 -2.41 19.69 -0.99
N HIS A 145 -1.95 20.82 -0.46
CA HIS A 145 -1.17 20.75 0.78
C HIS A 145 -2.08 20.28 1.92
N PRO A 146 -1.66 19.29 2.73
CA PRO A 146 -2.42 18.84 3.89
C PRO A 146 -2.73 19.99 4.85
N LYS A 147 -3.84 19.87 5.57
CA LYS A 147 -4.17 20.82 6.65
C LYS A 147 -3.41 20.50 7.94
N ASP A 148 -3.17 19.22 8.18
CA ASP A 148 -2.35 18.76 9.30
C ASP A 148 -0.87 19.01 8.99
N PRO A 149 -0.16 19.84 9.79
CA PRO A 149 1.23 20.19 9.52
C PRO A 149 2.19 19.01 9.66
N LYS A 150 1.84 18.00 10.45
CA LYS A 150 2.65 16.78 10.58
C LYS A 150 2.50 15.90 9.36
N VAL A 151 1.29 15.76 8.82
CA VAL A 151 1.07 15.05 7.55
C VAL A 151 1.81 15.75 6.41
N GLU A 152 1.81 17.08 6.36
CA GLU A 152 2.62 17.81 5.38
C GLU A 152 4.12 17.54 5.54
N SER A 153 4.63 17.55 6.77
CA SER A 153 6.02 17.21 7.09
C SER A 153 6.38 15.79 6.64
N ILE A 154 5.47 14.81 6.84
CA ILE A 154 5.64 13.43 6.36
C ILE A 154 5.73 13.39 4.83
N LEU A 155 4.80 14.04 4.12
CA LEU A 155 4.81 14.05 2.65
C LEU A 155 6.07 14.73 2.08
N ASN A 156 6.61 15.74 2.77
CA ASN A 156 7.89 16.34 2.44
C ASN A 156 9.04 15.35 2.65
N GLN A 157 9.10 14.70 3.82
CA GLN A 157 10.17 13.77 4.20
C GLN A 157 10.26 12.56 3.26
N VAL A 158 9.12 11.97 2.89
CA VAL A 158 9.09 10.75 2.06
C VAL A 158 9.22 11.04 0.55
N GLY A 159 9.45 12.29 0.15
CA GLY A 159 9.64 12.69 -1.25
C GLY A 159 8.37 12.75 -2.09
N PHE A 160 7.18 12.78 -1.48
CA PHE A 160 5.90 12.83 -2.21
C PHE A 160 5.72 14.13 -3.00
N TYR A 161 6.21 15.25 -2.45
CA TYR A 161 6.26 16.54 -3.14
C TYR A 161 7.19 16.54 -4.36
N ASP A 162 8.37 15.93 -4.21
CA ASP A 162 9.36 15.84 -5.29
C ASP A 162 8.85 14.97 -6.44
N LEU A 163 8.24 13.82 -6.10
CA LEU A 163 7.63 12.91 -7.06
C LEU A 163 6.61 13.62 -7.97
N LEU A 164 5.83 14.54 -7.41
CA LEU A 164 4.78 15.28 -8.11
C LEU A 164 5.21 16.68 -8.56
N LYS A 165 6.50 17.02 -8.41
CA LYS A 165 7.08 18.33 -8.77
C LYS A 165 6.28 19.51 -8.22
N LYS A 166 5.75 19.37 -7.00
CA LYS A 166 4.95 20.41 -6.33
C LYS A 166 5.86 21.22 -5.42
N ASN A 167 5.71 22.55 -5.45
CA ASN A 167 6.46 23.43 -4.55
C ASN A 167 6.23 23.04 -3.08
N LYS A 168 7.33 22.90 -2.34
CA LYS A 168 7.31 22.60 -0.91
C LYS A 168 7.03 23.87 -0.11
N ARG A 169 6.32 23.72 1.00
CA ARG A 169 6.23 24.75 2.04
C ARG A 169 7.14 24.38 3.19
N VAL A 170 7.61 25.37 3.92
CA VAL A 170 8.36 25.15 5.16
C VAL A 170 7.45 24.47 6.17
N THR A 171 7.87 23.32 6.66
CA THR A 171 7.15 22.52 7.66
C THR A 171 7.93 22.47 8.95
N LYS A 172 7.23 22.38 10.08
CA LYS A 172 7.84 22.03 11.36
C LYS A 172 8.51 20.65 11.26
N GLU A 173 9.66 20.52 11.90
CA GLU A 173 10.33 19.23 12.09
C GLU A 173 9.67 18.45 13.23
N TYR A 174 9.46 17.16 12.99
CA TYR A 174 8.94 16.24 13.99
C TYR A 174 9.93 15.09 14.10
N GLU A 175 10.41 14.79 15.30
CA GLU A 175 11.38 13.71 15.54
C GLU A 175 10.88 12.36 15.04
N ASP A 176 9.58 12.09 15.11
CA ASP A 176 8.95 10.88 14.60
C ASP A 176 8.65 10.91 13.08
N VAL A 177 9.21 11.90 12.38
CA VAL A 177 9.17 12.04 10.92
C VAL A 177 10.58 12.10 10.37
N THR A 178 11.43 12.98 10.89
CA THR A 178 12.77 13.28 10.34
C THR A 178 13.73 12.09 10.40
N PHE A 179 13.49 11.12 11.29
CA PHE A 179 14.31 9.90 11.40
C PHE A 179 14.13 8.92 10.23
N TRP A 180 13.07 9.06 9.42
CA TRP A 180 12.82 8.18 8.29
C TRP A 180 13.74 8.52 7.10
N LYS A 181 14.53 7.54 6.67
CA LYS A 181 15.27 7.57 5.42
C LYS A 181 14.46 6.88 4.33
N PHE A 182 14.45 7.45 3.13
CA PHE A 182 13.77 6.90 1.96
C PHE A 182 14.77 6.67 0.82
N THR A 183 14.66 5.53 0.14
CA THR A 183 15.33 5.30 -1.14
C THR A 183 14.48 4.37 -2.01
N SER A 184 14.73 4.42 -3.31
CA SER A 184 14.08 3.55 -4.29
C SER A 184 15.07 3.25 -5.40
N GLY A 185 14.89 2.13 -6.08
CA GLY A 185 15.72 1.74 -7.20
C GLY A 185 14.93 0.94 -8.22
N ILE A 186 15.46 0.88 -9.44
CA ILE A 186 15.04 -0.12 -10.42
C ILE A 186 15.68 -1.46 -10.10
N CYS A 187 15.18 -2.51 -10.74
CA CYS A 187 15.60 -3.91 -10.58
C CYS A 187 17.15 -4.09 -10.57
N SER A 188 17.88 -3.31 -11.38
CA SER A 188 19.34 -3.40 -11.51
C SER A 188 20.17 -2.60 -10.47
N GLU A 189 19.55 -1.88 -9.53
CA GLU A 189 20.26 -0.92 -8.64
C GLU A 189 20.20 -1.24 -7.12
N PRO A 190 20.51 -2.46 -6.65
CA PRO A 190 20.44 -2.78 -5.22
C PRO A 190 21.50 -2.07 -4.36
N MET A 191 22.50 -1.42 -4.97
CA MET A 191 23.58 -0.72 -4.24
C MET A 191 23.09 0.51 -3.46
N LEU A 192 22.06 1.21 -3.95
CA LEU A 192 21.50 2.38 -3.26
C LEU A 192 20.93 2.00 -1.88
N ALA A 193 20.27 0.85 -1.82
CA ALA A 193 19.73 0.30 -0.58
C ALA A 193 20.83 -0.12 0.39
N LYS A 194 21.96 -0.64 -0.13
CA LYS A 194 23.12 -1.02 0.69
C LYS A 194 23.77 0.16 1.38
N LEU A 195 23.82 1.35 0.75
CA LEU A 195 24.36 2.56 1.37
C LEU A 195 23.52 2.98 2.58
N MET A 196 22.19 3.07 2.41
CA MET A 196 21.27 3.32 3.53
C MET A 196 21.46 2.30 4.66
N PHE A 197 21.63 1.03 4.31
CA PHE A 197 21.83 -0.01 5.31
C PHE A 197 23.22 -0.02 5.94
N SER A 198 24.26 0.47 5.28
CA SER A 198 25.58 0.58 5.90
C SER A 198 25.58 1.59 7.04
N GLU A 199 24.85 2.70 6.90
CA GLU A 199 24.65 3.68 7.97
C GLU A 199 23.87 3.09 9.14
N ILE A 200 22.85 2.28 8.85
CA ILE A 200 22.08 1.56 9.89
C ILE A 200 22.96 0.49 10.55
N LYS A 201 23.79 -0.20 9.78
CA LYS A 201 24.67 -1.27 10.26
C LYS A 201 25.70 -0.74 11.26
N SER A 202 26.21 0.49 11.10
CA SER A 202 27.08 1.10 12.11
C SER A 202 26.38 1.31 13.46
N GLU A 203 25.05 1.38 13.48
CA GLU A 203 24.24 1.44 14.71
C GLU A 203 23.87 0.05 15.25
N LEU A 204 24.16 -1.03 14.49
CA LEU A 204 23.86 -2.41 14.85
C LEU A 204 25.14 -3.18 15.25
N ASN A 205 25.33 -3.43 16.55
CA ASN A 205 26.41 -4.26 17.05
C ASN A 205 26.06 -5.77 17.03
N GLY A 206 27.07 -6.62 16.81
CA GLY A 206 26.99 -8.07 17.06
C GLY A 206 26.48 -8.99 15.92
N PRO A 207 26.33 -10.30 16.20
CA PRO A 207 25.95 -11.32 15.22
C PRO A 207 24.56 -11.10 14.57
N ALA A 208 23.62 -10.47 15.30
CA ALA A 208 22.31 -10.13 14.75
C ALA A 208 22.42 -9.18 13.56
N SER A 209 23.34 -8.22 13.59
CA SER A 209 23.60 -7.26 12.50
C SER A 209 23.87 -7.96 11.15
N LYS A 210 24.65 -9.05 11.16
CA LYS A 210 24.94 -9.84 9.95
C LYS A 210 23.70 -10.55 9.41
N LYS A 211 22.91 -11.18 10.29
CA LYS A 211 21.66 -11.86 9.90
C LYS A 211 20.64 -10.87 9.35
N LEU A 212 20.51 -9.71 9.98
CA LEU A 212 19.61 -8.63 9.58
C LEU A 212 20.01 -8.03 8.23
N TYR A 213 21.29 -7.76 8.02
CA TYR A 213 21.80 -7.30 6.73
C TYR A 213 21.53 -8.33 5.63
N ARG A 214 21.75 -9.64 5.89
CA ARG A 214 21.40 -10.70 4.94
C ARG A 214 19.90 -10.75 4.65
N GLY A 215 19.07 -10.66 5.69
CA GLY A 215 17.61 -10.59 5.55
C GLY A 215 17.15 -9.41 4.70
N PHE A 216 17.74 -8.23 4.92
CA PHE A 216 17.50 -7.05 4.11
C PHE A 216 17.89 -7.25 2.64
N VAL A 217 19.14 -7.68 2.38
CA VAL A 217 19.63 -7.88 1.01
C VAL A 217 18.78 -8.91 0.26
N GLU A 218 18.33 -9.97 0.93
CA GLU A 218 17.47 -10.97 0.31
C GLU A 218 16.05 -10.44 0.07
N ALA A 219 15.44 -9.71 1.02
CA ALA A 219 14.14 -9.09 0.80
C ALA A 219 14.18 -8.11 -0.38
N MET A 220 15.25 -7.33 -0.50
CA MET A 220 15.53 -6.45 -1.62
C MET A 220 15.67 -7.20 -2.95
N SER A 221 16.47 -8.26 -2.99
CA SER A 221 16.65 -9.12 -4.17
C SER A 221 15.32 -9.78 -4.57
N ASN A 222 14.48 -10.21 -3.61
CA ASN A 222 13.17 -10.80 -3.89
C ASN A 222 12.18 -9.77 -4.48
N SER A 223 12.20 -8.53 -3.99
CA SER A 223 11.38 -7.40 -4.49
C SER A 223 11.75 -6.94 -5.91
N VAL A 224 12.74 -7.60 -6.50
CA VAL A 224 13.35 -7.29 -7.79
C VAL A 224 13.24 -8.52 -8.68
N GLU A 225 13.98 -9.58 -8.34
CA GLU A 225 14.11 -10.79 -9.14
C GLU A 225 12.80 -11.56 -9.21
N HIS A 226 12.09 -11.72 -8.09
CA HIS A 226 10.88 -12.53 -8.05
C HIS A 226 9.62 -11.71 -8.28
N ALA A 227 9.60 -10.45 -7.83
CA ALA A 227 8.46 -9.56 -7.98
C ALA A 227 8.04 -9.37 -9.44
N TYR A 228 9.02 -9.27 -10.36
CA TYR A 228 8.77 -8.86 -11.74
C TYR A 228 9.04 -9.94 -12.81
N SER A 229 9.65 -11.08 -12.45
CA SER A 229 9.98 -12.15 -13.43
C SER A 229 8.79 -12.70 -14.22
N TYR A 230 7.58 -12.60 -13.67
CA TYR A 230 6.34 -13.10 -14.28
C TYR A 230 5.31 -11.98 -14.45
N ASP A 231 5.75 -10.73 -14.37
CA ASP A 231 4.90 -9.55 -14.48
C ASP A 231 4.81 -9.11 -15.94
N ASN A 232 3.60 -9.11 -16.48
CA ASN A 232 3.33 -8.63 -17.83
C ASN A 232 2.94 -7.14 -17.85
N GLU A 233 2.63 -6.56 -16.69
CA GLU A 233 2.28 -5.16 -16.56
C GLU A 233 3.51 -4.29 -16.35
N ASN A 234 4.44 -4.68 -15.47
CA ASN A 234 5.60 -3.88 -15.09
C ASN A 234 6.91 -4.49 -15.59
N GLY A 235 7.85 -3.66 -16.06
CA GLY A 235 9.13 -4.11 -16.56
C GLY A 235 10.29 -3.14 -16.31
N GLU A 236 11.50 -3.57 -16.65
CA GLU A 236 12.68 -2.70 -16.58
C GLU A 236 12.67 -1.63 -17.67
N GLN A 237 12.15 -1.95 -18.86
CA GLN A 237 12.18 -1.05 -20.02
C GLN A 237 11.39 0.25 -19.78
N ASP A 238 10.23 0.16 -19.13
CA ASP A 238 9.42 1.32 -18.74
C ASP A 238 9.75 1.82 -17.32
N LYS A 239 10.78 1.25 -16.69
CA LYS A 239 11.27 1.60 -15.34
C LYS A 239 10.17 1.48 -14.28
N THR A 240 9.28 0.50 -14.41
CA THR A 240 8.19 0.23 -13.45
C THR A 240 8.47 -0.99 -12.57
N ALA A 241 9.39 -1.87 -12.98
CA ALA A 241 10.02 -2.87 -12.12
C ALA A 241 10.96 -2.20 -11.12
N LYS A 242 10.42 -1.84 -9.96
CA LYS A 242 11.06 -1.00 -8.94
C LYS A 242 10.79 -1.51 -7.54
N TRP A 243 11.67 -1.13 -6.63
CA TRP A 243 11.48 -1.29 -5.19
C TRP A 243 11.57 0.06 -4.51
N TRP A 244 10.87 0.19 -3.39
CA TRP A 244 10.88 1.37 -2.54
C TRP A 244 11.13 0.92 -1.10
N THR A 245 11.89 1.69 -0.33
CA THR A 245 12.15 1.35 1.08
C THR A 245 12.14 2.58 1.97
N PHE A 246 11.59 2.39 3.17
CA PHE A 246 11.78 3.27 4.31
C PHE A 246 12.58 2.53 5.37
N ALA A 247 13.51 3.23 6.02
CA ALA A 247 14.20 2.72 7.18
C ALA A 247 14.48 3.83 8.18
N GLY A 248 14.48 3.52 9.47
CA GLY A 248 14.75 4.49 10.51
C GLY A 248 14.94 3.85 11.87
N ILE A 249 15.72 4.53 12.71
CA ILE A 249 15.94 4.18 14.11
C ILE A 249 15.32 5.28 14.96
N LYS A 250 14.40 4.90 15.84
CA LYS A 250 13.76 5.79 16.81
C LYS A 250 13.54 5.06 18.12
N ASP A 251 13.80 5.71 19.25
CA ASP A 251 13.62 5.15 20.59
C ASP A 251 14.33 3.78 20.74
N SER A 252 15.55 3.67 20.19
CA SER A 252 16.32 2.42 20.14
C SER A 252 15.58 1.25 19.48
N LYS A 253 14.71 1.52 18.52
CA LYS A 253 14.01 0.54 17.70
C LYS A 253 14.29 0.80 16.22
N LEU A 254 14.86 -0.18 15.55
CA LEU A 254 15.01 -0.16 14.10
C LEU A 254 13.69 -0.60 13.47
N THR A 255 13.24 0.13 12.45
CA THR A 255 12.13 -0.25 11.59
C THR A 255 12.56 -0.14 10.13
N VAL A 256 12.24 -1.17 9.35
CA VAL A 256 12.54 -1.23 7.92
C VAL A 256 11.27 -1.70 7.20
N VAL A 257 10.95 -1.05 6.10
CA VAL A 257 9.79 -1.34 5.27
C VAL A 257 10.24 -1.36 3.81
N ILE A 258 10.12 -2.50 3.14
CA ILE A 258 10.38 -2.65 1.71
C ILE A 258 9.05 -2.89 1.00
N CYS A 259 8.86 -2.25 -0.15
CA CYS A 259 7.71 -2.43 -1.01
C CYS A 259 8.15 -2.70 -2.45
N ASP A 260 7.49 -3.64 -3.10
CA ASP A 260 7.40 -3.77 -4.54
C ASP A 260 5.94 -3.77 -4.99
N LYS A 261 5.74 -3.57 -6.29
CA LYS A 261 4.43 -3.58 -6.95
C LYS A 261 4.35 -4.68 -8.02
N GLY A 262 5.08 -5.77 -7.81
CA GLY A 262 5.12 -6.91 -8.70
C GLY A 262 3.96 -7.89 -8.47
N VAL A 263 4.12 -9.13 -8.95
CA VAL A 263 3.05 -10.15 -8.92
C VAL A 263 2.74 -10.71 -7.53
N GLY A 264 3.61 -10.51 -6.54
CA GLY A 264 3.43 -10.93 -5.16
C GLY A 264 3.75 -12.41 -4.86
N ILE A 265 4.04 -12.70 -3.58
CA ILE A 265 4.40 -14.04 -3.07
C ILE A 265 3.37 -15.13 -3.44
N PRO A 266 2.05 -14.91 -3.31
CA PRO A 266 1.06 -15.93 -3.67
C PRO A 266 1.14 -16.40 -5.13
N ASN A 267 1.59 -15.54 -6.04
CA ASN A 267 1.72 -15.87 -7.46
C ASN A 267 3.12 -16.41 -7.82
N THR A 268 4.16 -16.03 -7.10
CA THR A 268 5.55 -16.47 -7.38
C THR A 268 5.92 -17.79 -6.70
N LEU A 269 5.43 -18.03 -5.48
CA LEU A 269 5.77 -19.22 -4.70
C LEU A 269 5.40 -20.53 -5.39
N PRO A 270 4.19 -20.69 -5.99
CA PRO A 270 3.82 -21.92 -6.67
C PRO A 270 4.70 -22.24 -7.88
N ILE A 271 5.10 -21.20 -8.62
CA ILE A 271 5.96 -21.32 -9.80
C ILE A 271 7.37 -21.73 -9.39
N THR A 272 7.95 -21.06 -8.39
CA THR A 272 9.34 -21.29 -7.97
C THR A 272 9.55 -22.59 -7.22
N GLN A 273 8.56 -23.09 -6.47
CA GLN A 273 8.70 -24.33 -5.69
C GLN A 273 8.09 -25.57 -6.36
N GLY A 274 7.13 -25.37 -7.27
CA GLY A 274 6.36 -26.45 -7.87
C GLY A 274 5.31 -27.05 -6.90
N PRO A 275 4.28 -27.73 -7.45
CA PRO A 275 3.10 -28.16 -6.69
C PRO A 275 3.40 -29.25 -5.64
N SER A 276 4.35 -30.14 -5.88
CA SER A 276 4.69 -31.24 -4.96
C SER A 276 5.34 -30.72 -3.69
N LYS A 277 6.43 -29.93 -3.82
CA LYS A 277 7.16 -29.35 -2.70
C LYS A 277 6.28 -28.39 -1.88
N LEU A 278 5.44 -27.61 -2.56
CA LEU A 278 4.51 -26.71 -1.88
C LEU A 278 3.47 -27.48 -1.04
N ARG A 279 2.98 -28.62 -1.52
CA ARG A 279 2.05 -29.48 -0.77
C ARG A 279 2.71 -30.08 0.46
N GLU A 280 3.96 -30.52 0.34
CA GLU A 280 4.75 -31.01 1.48
C GLU A 280 4.95 -29.91 2.52
N LEU A 281 5.29 -28.70 2.08
CA LEU A 281 5.43 -27.53 2.94
C LEU A 281 4.13 -27.19 3.67
N PHE A 282 3.00 -27.17 2.97
CA PHE A 282 1.70 -26.95 3.61
C PHE A 282 1.39 -28.03 4.65
N ARG A 283 1.64 -29.31 4.33
CA ARG A 283 1.45 -30.42 5.28
C ARG A 283 2.35 -30.26 6.51
N ALA A 284 3.62 -29.93 6.32
CA ALA A 284 4.59 -29.73 7.41
C ALA A 284 4.18 -28.55 8.33
N LEU A 285 3.52 -27.53 7.78
CA LEU A 285 3.03 -26.38 8.53
C LEU A 285 1.62 -26.59 9.11
N GLY A 286 1.02 -27.78 8.98
CA GLY A 286 -0.34 -28.07 9.42
C GLY A 286 -1.43 -27.31 8.64
N LEU A 287 -1.09 -26.79 7.46
CA LEU A 287 -1.98 -26.01 6.60
C LEU A 287 -2.76 -26.95 5.68
N ARG A 288 -4.09 -26.82 5.70
CA ARG A 288 -4.96 -27.61 4.80
C ARG A 288 -4.90 -27.01 3.39
N PRO A 289 -4.66 -27.81 2.33
CA PRO A 289 -4.56 -27.33 0.96
C PRO A 289 -5.91 -26.94 0.32
N VAL A 290 -7.00 -26.92 1.09
CA VAL A 290 -8.34 -26.59 0.59
C VAL A 290 -8.59 -25.09 0.78
N LYS A 291 -8.81 -24.36 -0.32
CA LYS A 291 -8.99 -22.88 -0.33
C LYS A 291 -7.81 -22.14 0.29
N VAL A 292 -6.60 -22.43 -0.19
CA VAL A 292 -5.36 -21.75 0.20
C VAL A 292 -5.52 -20.25 -0.06
N LYS A 293 -5.34 -19.46 0.99
CA LYS A 293 -5.40 -17.99 0.91
C LYS A 293 -3.99 -17.42 0.75
N ASP A 294 -3.90 -16.17 0.33
CA ASP A 294 -2.64 -15.46 0.16
C ASP A 294 -1.80 -15.46 1.44
N SER A 295 -2.42 -15.26 2.60
CA SER A 295 -1.73 -15.34 3.89
C SER A 295 -1.06 -16.70 4.13
N THR A 296 -1.63 -17.80 3.61
CA THR A 296 -1.05 -19.15 3.70
C THR A 296 0.22 -19.28 2.87
N PHE A 297 0.23 -18.72 1.65
CA PHE A 297 1.43 -18.67 0.81
C PHE A 297 2.52 -17.84 1.48
N ILE A 298 2.17 -16.70 2.09
CA ILE A 298 3.13 -15.85 2.79
C ILE A 298 3.75 -16.60 3.98
N LYS A 299 2.93 -17.29 4.80
CA LYS A 299 3.44 -18.13 5.90
C LYS A 299 4.39 -19.20 5.39
N ALA A 300 4.02 -19.90 4.31
CA ALA A 300 4.85 -20.93 3.69
C ALA A 300 6.18 -20.37 3.18
N ALA A 301 6.16 -19.27 2.43
CA ALA A 301 7.36 -18.60 1.93
C ALA A 301 8.30 -18.19 3.08
N SER A 302 7.74 -17.66 4.18
CA SER A 302 8.51 -17.28 5.36
C SER A 302 9.09 -18.47 6.16
N SER A 303 8.80 -19.71 5.75
CA SER A 303 9.22 -20.96 6.41
C SER A 303 9.98 -21.91 5.47
N LEU A 304 10.33 -21.46 4.25
CA LEU A 304 10.96 -22.32 3.25
C LEU A 304 12.35 -22.80 3.64
N ALA A 305 13.23 -21.93 4.13
CA ALA A 305 14.61 -22.32 4.50
C ALA A 305 14.68 -23.27 5.69
N SER A 306 13.70 -23.25 6.60
CA SER A 306 13.61 -24.25 7.68
C SER A 306 13.27 -25.67 7.19
N THR A 307 12.76 -25.80 5.96
CA THR A 307 12.28 -27.08 5.41
C THR A 307 13.16 -27.68 4.31
N SER A 308 14.12 -26.93 3.77
CA SER A 308 15.05 -27.43 2.74
C SER A 308 16.43 -27.72 3.30
N THR A 309 16.82 -28.99 3.31
CA THR A 309 18.15 -29.48 3.63
C THR A 309 19.21 -28.94 2.66
N GLY A 310 20.09 -28.07 3.15
CA GLY A 310 21.54 -28.20 2.90
C GLY A 310 22.22 -27.55 1.68
N LYS A 311 21.58 -26.81 0.77
CA LYS A 311 22.33 -26.11 -0.31
C LYS A 311 21.85 -24.68 -0.67
N SER A 312 22.86 -23.83 -0.88
CA SER A 312 22.85 -22.40 -1.24
C SER A 312 22.36 -21.43 -0.14
N ASN A 313 22.95 -20.23 -0.10
CA ASN A 313 22.59 -19.14 0.82
C ASN A 313 21.31 -18.40 0.41
N ARG A 314 20.51 -18.93 -0.53
CA ARG A 314 19.28 -18.31 -1.05
C ARG A 314 18.07 -18.78 -0.24
N GLY A 315 17.11 -17.88 0.04
CA GLY A 315 15.84 -18.21 0.70
C GLY A 315 15.89 -18.18 2.24
N LYS A 316 16.98 -17.69 2.84
CA LYS A 316 17.19 -17.69 4.30
C LYS A 316 16.77 -16.39 4.96
N GLY A 317 16.60 -15.31 4.21
CA GLY A 317 16.47 -13.96 4.73
C GLY A 317 15.26 -13.76 5.64
N LEU A 318 14.08 -14.26 5.26
CA LEU A 318 12.90 -14.22 6.14
C LEU A 318 13.07 -15.10 7.38
N THR A 319 13.75 -16.24 7.25
CA THR A 319 14.05 -17.13 8.38
C THR A 319 15.08 -16.51 9.33
N ASP A 320 16.05 -15.76 8.80
CA ASP A 320 17.03 -15.03 9.59
C ASP A 320 16.38 -13.93 10.41
N ILE A 321 15.49 -13.14 9.80
CA ILE A 321 14.73 -12.10 10.51
C ILE A 321 13.92 -12.74 11.65
N LYS A 322 13.21 -13.86 11.40
CA LYS A 322 12.52 -14.60 12.46
C LYS A 322 13.48 -15.06 13.56
N SER A 323 14.63 -15.64 13.20
CA SER A 323 15.61 -16.10 14.19
C SER A 323 16.18 -14.97 15.07
N VAL A 324 16.24 -13.74 14.53
CA VAL A 324 16.64 -12.56 15.30
C VAL A 324 15.54 -12.18 16.28
N ILE A 325 14.27 -12.19 15.85
CA ILE A 325 13.12 -11.96 16.73
C ILE A 325 13.07 -13.01 17.85
N ASP A 326 13.30 -14.28 17.53
CA ASP A 326 13.31 -15.38 18.50
C ASP A 326 14.44 -15.21 19.53
N SER A 327 15.64 -14.83 19.06
CA SER A 327 16.80 -14.61 19.92
C SER A 327 16.64 -13.41 20.85
N ILE A 328 15.96 -12.35 20.38
CA ILE A 328 15.70 -11.15 21.17
C ILE A 328 14.50 -11.36 22.12
N GLY A 329 13.54 -12.19 21.73
CA GLY A 329 12.28 -12.38 22.44
C GLY A 329 11.26 -11.24 22.26
N ASP A 330 11.60 -10.22 21.47
CA ASP A 330 10.76 -9.09 21.10
C ASP A 330 11.08 -8.64 19.66
N GLY A 331 10.06 -8.17 18.95
CA GLY A 331 10.15 -7.74 17.57
C GLY A 331 8.97 -8.21 16.74
N VAL A 332 8.84 -7.63 15.55
CA VAL A 332 7.73 -7.90 14.63
C VAL A 332 8.27 -8.02 13.22
N LEU A 333 7.84 -9.04 12.50
CA LEU A 333 7.90 -9.16 11.04
C LEU A 333 6.46 -9.17 10.53
N SER A 334 6.08 -8.23 9.68
CA SER A 334 4.77 -8.14 9.02
C SER A 334 4.98 -8.16 7.51
N ILE A 335 4.39 -9.15 6.84
CA ILE A 335 4.45 -9.30 5.39
C ILE A 335 3.04 -9.15 4.84
N PHE A 336 2.84 -8.20 3.95
CA PHE A 336 1.64 -8.06 3.14
C PHE A 336 2.00 -8.54 1.73
N SER A 337 1.16 -9.35 1.11
CA SER A 337 1.34 -9.70 -0.29
C SER A 337 0.00 -10.03 -0.91
N ASN A 338 -0.32 -9.33 -1.99
CA ASN A 338 -1.66 -9.34 -2.59
C ASN A 338 -2.77 -9.17 -1.54
N HIS A 339 -3.63 -10.17 -1.34
CA HIS A 339 -4.74 -10.10 -0.39
C HIS A 339 -4.32 -10.48 1.03
N GLY A 340 -3.16 -11.11 1.20
CA GLY A 340 -2.72 -11.71 2.45
C GLY A 340 -1.87 -10.79 3.30
N ARG A 341 -1.96 -11.02 4.61
CA ARG A 341 -1.02 -10.52 5.62
C ARG A 341 -0.62 -11.66 6.56
N TYR A 342 0.67 -11.74 6.82
CA TYR A 342 1.26 -12.60 7.84
C TYR A 342 2.06 -11.75 8.82
N ILE A 343 1.90 -11.99 10.11
CA ILE A 343 2.65 -11.33 11.18
C ILE A 343 3.30 -12.41 12.03
N TYR A 344 4.61 -12.26 12.24
CA TYR A 344 5.39 -13.02 13.21
C TYR A 344 5.87 -12.04 14.28
N LYS A 345 5.44 -12.21 15.53
CA LYS A 345 5.75 -11.30 16.63
C LYS A 345 6.36 -12.06 17.80
N GLY A 346 7.51 -11.61 18.27
CA GLY A 346 8.04 -11.94 19.60
C GLY A 346 7.42 -10.99 20.62
N ASP A 347 7.00 -11.53 21.77
CA ASP A 347 6.44 -10.77 22.88
C ASP A 347 6.83 -11.46 24.20
N ASN A 348 7.85 -10.93 24.88
CA ASN A 348 8.43 -11.49 26.11
C ASN A 348 8.84 -12.97 25.98
N GLY A 349 9.50 -13.31 24.88
CA GLY A 349 9.97 -14.68 24.61
C GLY A 349 8.89 -15.63 24.08
N ALA A 350 7.62 -15.23 24.07
CA ALA A 350 6.57 -15.96 23.39
C ALA A 350 6.44 -15.50 21.93
N VAL A 351 6.23 -16.46 21.01
CA VAL A 351 6.00 -16.17 19.60
C VAL A 351 4.51 -16.24 19.28
N LYS A 352 4.02 -15.20 18.61
CA LYS A 352 2.66 -15.14 18.08
C LYS A 352 2.67 -14.98 16.56
N GLU A 353 2.00 -15.90 15.89
CA GLU A 353 1.74 -15.81 14.45
C GLU A 353 0.29 -15.37 14.20
N ILE A 354 0.10 -14.41 13.30
CA ILE A 354 -1.22 -13.91 12.91
C ILE A 354 -1.32 -13.93 11.40
N MET A 355 -2.39 -14.54 10.88
CA MET A 355 -2.70 -14.57 9.45
C MET A 355 -4.03 -13.88 9.20
N HIS A 356 -4.07 -13.06 8.16
CA HIS A 356 -5.29 -12.39 7.76
C HIS A 356 -5.33 -12.17 6.24
N ASP A 357 -6.52 -12.19 5.65
CA ASP A 357 -6.74 -11.89 4.24
C ASP A 357 -7.80 -10.80 4.11
N TYR A 358 -7.52 -9.84 3.23
CA TYR A 358 -8.34 -8.69 2.88
C TYR A 358 -9.15 -8.98 1.61
N LYS A 359 -10.17 -8.15 1.36
CA LYS A 359 -10.95 -8.24 0.13
C LYS A 359 -10.19 -7.59 -1.04
N HIS A 360 -9.49 -6.49 -0.79
CA HIS A 360 -8.69 -5.81 -1.81
C HIS A 360 -7.20 -6.09 -1.64
N SER A 361 -6.55 -6.34 -2.78
CA SER A 361 -5.11 -6.55 -2.89
C SER A 361 -4.31 -5.27 -2.57
N ILE A 362 -3.10 -5.44 -2.03
CA ILE A 362 -2.08 -4.37 -2.05
C ILE A 362 -1.34 -4.26 -3.40
N SER A 363 -1.58 -5.20 -4.32
CA SER A 363 -0.99 -5.32 -5.66
C SER A 363 0.55 -5.27 -5.62
N GLY A 364 1.15 -6.30 -5.02
CA GLY A 364 2.59 -6.36 -4.76
C GLY A 364 2.92 -7.02 -3.43
N THR A 365 4.12 -6.76 -2.92
CA THR A 365 4.57 -7.23 -1.60
C THR A 365 5.11 -6.08 -0.77
N ILE A 366 4.77 -6.07 0.52
CA ILE A 366 5.40 -5.20 1.52
C ILE A 366 5.95 -6.08 2.63
N ILE A 367 7.24 -5.98 2.87
CA ILE A 367 7.91 -6.66 3.99
C ILE A 367 8.35 -5.58 4.96
N GLU A 368 7.82 -5.66 6.18
CA GLU A 368 8.16 -4.76 7.27
C GLU A 368 8.71 -5.56 8.43
N TRP A 369 9.80 -5.10 9.04
CA TRP A 369 10.22 -5.63 10.32
C TRP A 369 10.68 -4.52 11.25
N SER A 370 10.57 -4.80 12.54
CA SER A 370 11.08 -3.93 13.59
C SER A 370 11.54 -4.74 14.80
N PHE A 371 12.59 -4.28 15.47
CA PHE A 371 13.10 -4.90 16.69
C PHE A 371 13.81 -3.86 17.57
N PRO A 372 13.81 -4.06 18.88
CA PRO A 372 14.61 -3.24 19.79
C PRO A 372 16.11 -3.49 19.58
N LEU A 373 16.91 -2.44 19.71
CA LEU A 373 18.37 -2.48 19.57
C LEU A 373 19.09 -2.82 20.90
N LYS A 374 18.46 -2.51 22.04
CA LYS A 374 19.05 -2.68 23.39
C LYS A 374 19.11 -4.13 23.90
N SER A 375 18.62 -5.09 23.13
CA SER A 375 18.51 -6.51 23.52
C SER A 375 19.50 -7.43 22.78
N VAL A 376 20.39 -6.87 21.95
CA VAL A 376 21.41 -7.64 21.21
C VAL A 376 22.71 -7.82 22.04
N GLU A 377 22.72 -7.37 23.29
CA GLU A 377 23.91 -7.35 24.18
C GLU A 377 24.09 -8.58 25.08
N LYS A 378 23.57 -9.76 24.73
CA LYS A 378 23.92 -10.99 25.45
C LYS A 378 24.42 -12.09 24.54
#